data_AF-A0AAN0JVQ9-F1
#
_entry.id   AF-A0AAN0JVQ9-F1
#
_cell.length_a   1.000
_cell.length_b   1.000
_cell.length_c   1.000
_cell.angle_alpha   90.00
_cell.angle_beta   90.00
_cell.angle_gamma   90.00
#
_symmetry.space_group_name_H-M   'P 1'
#
loop_
_entity.id
_entity.type
_entity.pdbx_description
1 polymer ?
#
loop_
_entity_poly.entity_id
_entity_poly.type
_entity_poly.pdbx_seq_one_letter_code
_entity_poly.pdbx_strand_id
1 'polypeptide(L)' 'MKGRLVDLINLFGQLGGFDFLKKRICEGELTVNILSFLLRPFGLCSSFLTERVRNDYIIAIVDKSIEFISSFFFKKWL' A
#
# COMPACT_ATOMS: atom_id res chain seq x y z
N MET A 1 0.35 -23.95 5.99
CA MET A 1 1.04 -22.90 5.19
C MET A 1 0.60 -21.46 5.52
N LYS A 2 -0.63 -21.20 6.02
CA LYS A 2 -1.08 -19.83 6.36
C LYS A 2 -0.39 -19.19 7.59
N GLY A 3 0.06 -19.97 8.58
CA GLY A 3 0.66 -19.43 9.82
C GLY A 3 1.90 -18.58 9.61
N ARG A 4 2.92 -19.10 8.90
CA ARG A 4 4.20 -18.40 8.70
C ARG A 4 4.07 -17.05 7.98
N LEU A 5 3.14 -16.94 7.03
CA LEU A 5 2.90 -15.68 6.31
C LEU A 5 2.23 -14.64 7.23
N VAL A 6 1.24 -15.06 8.01
CA VAL A 6 0.58 -14.19 9.00
C VAL A 6 1.59 -13.72 10.04
N ASP A 7 2.46 -14.59 10.52
CA ASP A 7 3.51 -14.23 11.49
C ASP A 7 4.49 -13.19 10.92
N LEU A 8 4.89 -13.34 9.65
CA LEU A 8 5.74 -12.36 8.96
C LEU A 8 5.05 -11.00 8.77
N ILE A 9 3.76 -11.01 8.42
CA ILE A 9 2.96 -9.79 8.27
C ILE A 9 2.79 -9.08 9.62
N ASN A 10 2.54 -9.85 10.69
CA ASN A 10 2.43 -9.32 12.03
C ASN A 10 3.76 -8.73 12.50
N LEU A 11 4.88 -9.43 12.28
CA LEU A 11 6.21 -8.92 12.61
C LEU A 11 6.54 -7.63 11.82
N PHE A 12 6.21 -7.60 10.52
CA PHE A 12 6.34 -6.39 9.71
C PHE A 12 5.56 -5.21 10.30
N GLY A 13 4.33 -5.45 10.75
CA GLY A 13 3.51 -4.44 11.43
C GLY A 13 4.09 -3.99 12.77
N GLN A 14 4.57 -4.93 13.60
CA GLN A 14 5.19 -4.63 14.89
C GLN A 14 6.47 -3.79 14.76
N LEU A 15 7.20 -3.95 13.66
CA LEU A 15 8.38 -3.14 13.33
C LEU A 15 8.02 -1.77 12.69
N GLY A 16 6.74 -1.40 12.64
CA GLY A 16 6.29 -0.12 12.09
C GLY A 16 6.27 -0.07 10.55
N GLY A 17 6.33 -1.22 9.89
CA GLY A 17 6.44 -1.31 8.43
C GLY A 17 5.25 -0.68 7.68
N PHE A 18 4.04 -0.81 8.23
CA PHE A 18 2.84 -0.20 7.64
C PHE A 18 2.85 1.33 7.73
N ASP A 19 3.29 1.88 8.87
CA ASP A 19 3.45 3.33 9.05
C ASP A 19 4.51 3.90 8.11
N PHE A 20 5.65 3.20 7.99
CA PHE A 20 6.70 3.57 7.04
C PHE A 20 6.19 3.58 5.60
N LEU A 21 5.47 2.54 5.18
CA LEU A 21 4.90 2.46 3.83
C LEU A 21 3.90 3.58 3.56
N LYS A 22 2.98 3.84 4.51
CA LYS A 22 2.01 4.93 4.41
C LYS A 22 2.72 6.27 4.26
N LYS A 23 3.72 6.55 5.09
CA LYS A 23 4.53 7.76 4.99
C LYS A 23 5.20 7.88 3.61
N ARG A 24 5.83 6.80 3.12
CA ARG A 24 6.53 6.80 1.83
C ARG A 24 5.60 7.06 0.65
N ILE A 25 4.35 6.59 0.71
CA ILE A 25 3.35 6.69 -0.36
C ILE A 25 2.57 8.01 -0.29
N CYS A 26 2.16 8.43 0.91
CA CYS A 26 1.32 9.60 1.10
C CYS A 26 2.10 10.92 1.17
N GLU A 27 3.33 10.90 1.70
CA GLU A 27 4.16 12.10 1.90
C GLU A 27 5.39 12.14 0.97
N GLY A 28 5.83 10.99 0.47
CA GLY A 28 6.98 10.89 -0.43
C GLY A 28 6.62 11.08 -1.90
N GLU A 29 7.64 11.19 -2.75
CA GLU A 29 7.45 11.22 -4.19
C GLU A 29 7.01 9.83 -4.69
N LEU A 30 5.74 9.73 -5.10
CA LEU A 30 5.19 8.52 -5.67
C LEU A 30 5.55 8.43 -7.15
N THR A 31 6.03 7.26 -7.57
CA THR A 31 6.35 6.97 -8.98
C THR A 31 5.51 5.79 -9.45
N VAL A 32 5.31 5.70 -10.76
CA VAL A 32 4.62 4.56 -11.40
C VAL A 32 5.25 3.23 -11.02
N ASN A 33 6.59 3.19 -10.92
CA ASN A 33 7.32 1.98 -10.53
C ASN A 33 7.04 1.59 -9.07
N ILE A 34 7.13 2.54 -8.14
CA ILE A 34 6.84 2.26 -6.72
C ILE A 34 5.40 1.74 -6.58
N LEU A 35 4.47 2.39 -7.27
CA LEU A 35 3.07 2.00 -7.23
C LEU A 35 2.85 0.58 -7.79
N SER A 36 3.43 0.25 -8.94
CA SER A 36 3.28 -1.06 -9.58
C SER A 36 3.90 -2.20 -8.76
N PHE A 37 5.03 -1.94 -8.09
CA PHE A 37 5.67 -2.89 -7.18
C PHE A 37 4.84 -3.17 -5.92
N LEU A 38 4.03 -2.22 -5.47
CA LEU A 38 3.29 -2.32 -4.20
C LEU A 38 1.86 -2.86 -4.36
N LEU A 39 1.19 -2.61 -5.48
CA LEU A 39 -0.19 -3.05 -5.71
C LEU A 39 -0.36 -4.57 -5.59
N ARG A 40 0.55 -5.34 -6.19
CA ARG A 40 0.50 -6.80 -6.17
C ARG A 40 0.68 -7.39 -4.76
N PRO A 41 1.73 -7.04 -3.98
CA PRO A 41 1.87 -7.54 -2.62
C PRO A 41 0.72 -7.10 -1.71
N PHE A 42 0.18 -5.88 -1.84
CA PHE A 42 -1.00 -5.46 -1.07
C PHE A 42 -2.25 -6.27 -1.39
N GLY A 43 -2.53 -6.53 -2.67
CA GLY A 43 -3.65 -7.38 -3.07
C GLY A 43 -3.55 -8.78 -2.47
N LEU A 44 -2.35 -9.39 -2.54
CA LEU A 44 -2.09 -10.73 -2.03
C LEU A 44 -2.18 -10.80 -0.49
N CYS A 45 -1.65 -9.82 0.22
CA CYS A 45 -1.67 -9.83 1.68
C CYS A 45 -2.99 -9.34 2.28
N SER A 46 -3.86 -8.68 1.51
CA SER A 46 -5.12 -8.08 1.98
C SER A 46 -6.04 -9.04 2.76
N SER A 47 -6.09 -10.32 2.36
CA SER A 47 -6.90 -11.34 3.04
C SER A 47 -6.33 -11.79 4.39
N PHE A 48 -5.09 -11.44 4.69
CA PHE A 48 -4.38 -11.76 5.93
C PHE A 48 -4.32 -10.57 6.91
N LEU A 49 -4.73 -9.38 6.47
CA LEU A 49 -4.73 -8.18 7.30
C LEU A 49 -6.00 -8.10 8.15
N THR A 50 -5.85 -7.58 9.37
CA THR A 50 -7.00 -7.20 10.20
C THR A 50 -7.78 -6.08 9.52
N GLU A 51 -9.06 -5.96 9.83
CA GLU A 51 -9.91 -4.88 9.29
C GLU A 51 -9.32 -3.50 9.59
N ARG A 52 -8.81 -3.31 10.81
CA ARG A 52 -8.11 -2.09 11.21
C ARG A 52 -6.94 -1.75 10.29
N VAL A 53 -6.01 -2.68 10.06
CA VAL A 53 -4.84 -2.42 9.20
C VAL A 53 -5.26 -2.20 7.74
N ARG A 54 -6.32 -2.88 7.29
CA ARG A 54 -6.87 -2.64 5.95
C ARG A 54 -7.39 -1.21 5.81
N ASN A 55 -8.16 -0.73 6.79
CA ASN A 55 -8.76 0.59 6.75
C ASN A 55 -7.73 1.72 6.94
N ASP A 56 -6.80 1.54 7.89
CA ASP A 56 -5.83 2.58 8.26
C ASP A 56 -4.72 2.76 7.21
N TYR A 57 -4.42 1.71 6.43
CA TYR A 57 -3.28 1.69 5.50
C TYR A 57 -3.68 1.35 4.07
N ILE A 58 -4.36 0.23 3.82
CA ILE A 58 -4.62 -0.22 2.45
C ILE A 58 -5.57 0.73 1.72
N ILE A 59 -6.64 1.19 2.38
CA ILE A 59 -7.57 2.17 1.78
C ILE A 59 -6.82 3.46 1.43
N ALA A 60 -6.06 4.03 2.37
CA ALA A 60 -5.30 5.25 2.14
C ALA A 60 -4.30 5.12 0.97
N ILE A 61 -3.68 3.94 0.82
CA ILE A 61 -2.77 3.65 -0.29
C ILE A 61 -3.53 3.54 -1.61
N VAL A 62 -4.66 2.84 -1.64
CA VAL A 62 -5.50 2.71 -2.84
C VAL A 62 -6.02 4.07 -3.29
N ASP A 63 -6.52 4.90 -2.38
CA ASP A 63 -7.01 6.25 -2.70
C ASP A 63 -5.91 7.12 -3.29
N LYS A 64 -4.71 7.13 -2.67
CA LYS A 64 -3.54 7.84 -3.23
C LYS A 64 -3.10 7.30 -4.58
N SER A 65 -3.24 6.00 -4.80
CA SER A 65 -2.93 5.38 -6.09
C SER A 65 -3.89 5.87 -7.19
N ILE A 66 -5.18 5.96 -6.88
CA ILE A 66 -6.20 6.48 -7.80
C ILE A 66 -5.94 7.96 -8.11
N GLU A 67 -5.66 8.78 -7.09
CA GLU A 67 -5.31 10.20 -7.25
C GLU A 67 -4.08 10.38 -8.17
N PHE A 68 -3.02 9.61 -7.92
CA PHE A 68 -1.80 9.66 -8.71
C PHE A 68 -2.05 9.28 -10.17
N ILE A 69 -2.71 8.14 -10.43
CA ILE A 69 -3.03 7.68 -11.79
C ILE A 69 -3.89 8.71 -12.51
N SER A 70 -4.90 9.27 -11.83
CA SER A 70 -5.81 10.27 -12.40
C SER A 70 -5.06 11.53 -12.79
N SER A 71 -4.14 12.01 -11.93
CA SER A 71 -3.29 13.16 -12.23
C SER A 71 -2.36 12.91 -13.42
N PHE A 72 -1.84 11.69 -13.55
CA PHE A 72 -0.95 11.31 -14.64
C PHE A 72 -1.70 11.20 -15.97
N PHE A 73 -2.94 10.68 -15.93
CA PHE A 73 -3.81 10.64 -17.10
C PHE A 73 -4.17 12.06 -17.54
N PHE A 74 -4.60 12.94 -16.62
CA PHE A 74 -4.95 14.33 -16.96
C PHE A 74 -3.76 15.14 -17.49
N LYS A 75 -2.57 14.99 -16.90
CA LYS A 75 -1.34 15.67 -17.38
C LYS A 75 -0.89 15.24 -18.76
N LYS A 76 -1.31 14.06 -19.25
CA LYS A 76 -0.95 13.57 -20.59
C LYS A 76 -1.82 14.17 -21.70
N TRP A 77 -2.92 14.83 -21.36
CA TRP A 77 -3.89 15.41 -22.31
C TRP A 77 -3.91 16.96 -22.28
N LEU A 78 -2.92 17.58 -21.63
CA LEU A 78 -2.61 19.02 -21.62
C LEU A 78 -1.21 19.21 -22.20
#